data_AF-A0A6A6N835-F1
#
_entry.id   AF-A0A6A6N835-F1
#
_cell.length_a   1.000
_cell.length_b   1.000
_cell.length_c   1.000
_cell.angle_alpha   90.00
_cell.angle_beta   90.00
_cell.angle_gamma   90.00
#
_symmetry.space_group_name_H-M   'P 1'
#
loop_
_entity.id
_entity.type
_entity.pdbx_description
1 polymer ?
#
loop_
_entity_poly.entity_id
_entity_poly.type
_entity_poly.pdbx_seq_one_letter_code
_entity_poly.pdbx_strand_id
1 'polypeptide(L)'
;MKAAVGGAFLSAFLQVLFGRMASREVVDFFKNRRLNDGLLKKMKTTLISVKSLDDAEEKEITKPAVKQWLEELKIAVYEADDVLDEIAYEALRSEIEAES
;
A
#
# COMPACT_ATOMS: atom_id res chain seq x y z
N MET A 1 30.41 -10.56 -4.03
CA MET A 1 29.46 -9.45 -4.16
C MET A 1 28.10 -10.08 -4.42
N LYS A 2 27.23 -10.21 -3.41
CA LYS A 2 25.88 -10.76 -3.58
C LYS A 2 24.98 -9.61 -4.03
N ALA A 3 24.54 -9.65 -5.28
CA ALA A 3 23.50 -8.76 -5.75
C ALA A 3 22.18 -9.18 -5.09
N ALA A 4 21.80 -8.47 -4.03
CA ALA A 4 20.53 -8.60 -3.33
C ALA A 4 19.73 -7.30 -3.46
N VAL A 5 19.65 -6.75 -4.68
CA VAL A 5 18.94 -5.48 -4.95
C VAL A 5 17.51 -5.71 -5.46
N GLY A 6 17.17 -6.92 -5.93
CA GLY A 6 15.86 -7.22 -6.51
C GLY A 6 14.79 -7.76 -5.56
N GLY A 7 15.15 -8.11 -4.32
CA GLY A 7 14.32 -8.94 -3.45
C GLY A 7 13.63 -8.23 -2.29
N ALA A 8 13.64 -6.90 -2.21
CA ALA A 8 13.08 -6.17 -1.06
C ALA A 8 12.31 -4.90 -1.47
N PHE A 9 12.02 -4.75 -2.77
CA PHE A 9 11.41 -3.52 -3.28
C PHE A 9 9.96 -3.43 -2.81
N LEU A 10 9.17 -4.50 -2.98
CA LEU A 10 7.77 -4.52 -2.54
C LEU A 10 7.64 -4.44 -1.03
N SER A 11 8.51 -5.12 -0.28
CA SER A 11 8.51 -5.03 1.18
C SER A 11 8.75 -3.61 1.68
N ALA A 12 9.75 -2.91 1.12
CA ALA A 12 10.03 -1.53 1.48
C ALA A 12 8.88 -0.60 1.05
N PHE A 13 8.31 -0.79 -0.14
CA PHE A 13 7.19 0.00 -0.63
C PHE A 13 5.94 -0.14 0.27
N LEU A 14 5.60 -1.37 0.66
CA LEU A 14 4.46 -1.62 1.55
C LEU A 14 4.63 -0.96 2.92
N GLN A 15 5.85 -0.88 3.45
CA GLN A 15 6.11 -0.15 4.70
C GLN A 15 5.74 1.34 4.56
N VAL A 16 6.11 1.97 3.44
CA VAL A 16 5.74 3.36 3.15
C VAL A 16 4.22 3.50 3.03
N LEU A 17 3.58 2.60 2.28
CA LEU A 17 2.14 2.60 2.08
C LEU A 17 1.36 2.37 3.39
N PHE A 18 1.85 1.50 4.29
CA PHE A 18 1.29 1.34 5.63
C PHE A 18 1.42 2.60 6.48
N GLY A 19 2.53 3.33 6.36
CA GLY A 19 2.72 4.62 6.98
C GLY A 19 1.67 5.64 6.50
N ARG A 20 1.47 5.75 5.18
CA ARG A 20 0.44 6.59 4.56
C ARG A 20 -0.98 6.20 5.01
N MET A 21 -1.32 4.92 5.01
CA MET A 21 -2.61 4.43 5.53
C MET A 21 -2.83 4.66 7.03
N ALA A 22 -1.78 4.98 7.79
CA ALA A 22 -1.87 5.35 9.20
C ALA A 22 -1.89 6.86 9.41
N SER A 23 -1.77 7.66 8.34
CA SER A 23 -1.82 9.11 8.41
C SER A 23 -3.19 9.60 8.85
N ARG A 24 -3.21 10.80 9.42
CA ARG A 24 -4.44 11.39 9.97
C ARG A 24 -5.45 11.66 8.86
N GLU A 25 -4.99 12.15 7.72
CA GLU A 25 -5.80 12.50 6.55
C GLU A 25 -6.60 11.28 6.07
N VAL A 26 -5.92 10.14 5.95
CA VAL A 26 -6.54 8.88 5.51
C VAL A 26 -7.47 8.34 6.58
N VAL A 27 -7.05 8.31 7.84
CA VAL A 27 -7.90 7.82 8.94
C VAL A 27 -9.16 8.68 9.09
N ASP A 28 -9.03 10.00 9.02
CA ASP A 28 -10.14 10.94 9.14
C ASP A 28 -11.04 10.89 7.90
N PHE A 29 -10.50 10.68 6.69
CA PHE A 29 -11.30 10.45 5.47
C PHE A 29 -12.24 9.26 5.62
N PHE A 30 -11.72 8.10 6.05
CA PHE A 30 -12.54 6.89 6.23
C PHE A 30 -13.62 7.11 7.31
N LYS A 31 -13.26 7.72 8.44
CA LYS A 31 -14.22 8.07 9.50
C LYS A 31 -15.31 9.03 9.02
N ASN A 32 -14.93 10.10 8.33
CA ASN A 32 -15.84 11.16 7.87
C ASN A 32 -16.80 10.65 6.79
N ARG A 33 -16.35 9.74 5.92
CA ARG A 33 -17.19 9.13 4.88
C ARG A 33 -18.01 7.94 5.39
N ARG A 34 -17.97 7.63 6.70
CA ARG A 34 -18.57 6.41 7.31
C ARG A 34 -18.14 5.12 6.62
N LEU A 35 -16.99 5.12 5.96
CA LEU A 35 -16.36 3.89 5.52
C LEU A 35 -15.96 3.15 6.79
N ASN A 36 -16.30 1.86 6.91
CA ASN A 36 -16.04 1.18 8.16
C ASN A 36 -14.52 1.08 8.40
N ASP A 37 -14.07 1.29 9.64
CA ASP A 37 -12.69 1.05 10.06
C ASP A 37 -12.23 -0.39 9.70
N GLY A 38 -13.21 -1.29 9.54
CA GLY A 38 -13.03 -2.64 9.02
C GLY A 38 -12.43 -2.72 7.62
N LEU A 39 -12.68 -1.76 6.72
CA LEU A 39 -12.18 -1.74 5.35
C LEU A 39 -10.71 -1.37 5.33
N LEU A 40 -10.33 -0.30 6.03
CA LEU A 40 -8.93 0.09 6.21
C LEU A 40 -8.15 -1.02 6.93
N LYS A 41 -8.73 -1.64 7.95
CA LYS A 41 -8.15 -2.79 8.64
C LYS A 41 -8.03 -4.01 7.74
N LYS A 42 -9.01 -4.27 6.88
CA LYS A 42 -9.00 -5.38 5.92
C LYS A 42 -7.92 -5.17 4.86
N MET A 43 -7.78 -3.96 4.31
CA MET A 43 -6.69 -3.61 3.39
C MET A 43 -5.32 -3.84 4.04
N LYS A 44 -5.11 -3.30 5.26
CA LYS A 44 -3.89 -3.56 6.03
C LYS A 44 -3.64 -5.06 6.25
N THR A 45 -4.67 -5.80 6.65
CA THR A 45 -4.55 -7.24 6.94
C THR A 45 -4.25 -8.06 5.67
N THR A 46 -4.89 -7.75 4.55
CA THR A 46 -4.64 -8.42 3.26
C THR A 46 -3.20 -8.22 2.82
N LEU A 47 -2.69 -6.99 2.89
CA LEU A 47 -1.31 -6.66 2.52
C LEU A 47 -0.27 -7.25 3.50
N ILE A 48 -0.60 -7.37 4.79
CA ILE A 48 0.25 -8.01 5.82
C ILE A 48 0.24 -9.54 5.74
N SER A 49 -0.87 -10.16 5.28
CA SER A 49 -1.02 -11.63 5.22
C SER A 49 -0.01 -12.30 4.29
N VAL A 50 0.68 -11.49 3.49
CA VAL A 50 1.79 -11.87 2.66
C VAL A 50 3.05 -12.12 3.51
N LYS A 51 3.11 -13.29 4.14
CA LYS A 51 4.32 -13.71 4.86
C LYS A 51 5.45 -13.96 3.85
N SER A 52 6.49 -13.15 3.99
CA SER A 52 7.78 -13.24 3.30
C SER A 52 7.76 -12.79 1.83
N LEU A 53 7.42 -11.52 1.62
CA LEU A 53 7.63 -10.88 0.32
C LEU A 53 9.07 -10.94 -0.13
N ASP A 54 10.02 -10.77 0.79
CA ASP A 54 11.44 -10.85 0.43
C ASP A 54 11.80 -12.22 -0.17
N ASP A 55 11.30 -13.31 0.43
CA ASP A 55 11.50 -14.65 -0.11
C ASP A 55 10.71 -14.88 -1.42
N ALA A 56 9.56 -14.22 -1.57
CA ALA A 56 8.74 -14.34 -2.77
C ALA A 56 9.41 -13.62 -3.95
N GLU A 57 9.89 -12.40 -3.75
CA GLU A 57 10.64 -11.62 -4.74
C GLU A 57 11.94 -12.35 -5.14
N GLU A 58 12.65 -13.00 -4.20
CA GLU A 58 13.81 -13.84 -4.54
C GLU A 58 13.43 -15.08 -5.37
N LYS A 59 12.25 -15.66 -5.12
CA LYS A 59 11.76 -16.86 -5.82
C LYS A 59 11.02 -16.56 -7.12
N GLU A 60 10.70 -15.29 -7.43
CA GLU A 60 10.03 -14.84 -8.65
C GLU A 60 10.72 -15.38 -9.92
N ILE A 61 12.05 -15.39 -9.91
CA ILE A 61 12.89 -15.81 -11.05
C ILE A 61 12.72 -17.30 -11.36
N THR A 62 12.50 -18.12 -10.33
CA THR A 62 12.53 -19.59 -10.44
C THR A 62 11.14 -20.22 -10.41
N LYS A 63 10.12 -19.48 -9.98
CA LYS A 63 8.75 -19.99 -9.81
C LYS A 63 7.75 -19.08 -10.53
N PRO A 64 7.30 -19.45 -11.75
CA PRO A 64 6.32 -18.68 -12.51
C PRO A 64 5.02 -18.37 -11.75
N ALA A 65 4.54 -19.29 -10.91
CA ALA A 65 3.37 -19.06 -10.07
C ALA A 65 3.58 -17.96 -9.02
N VAL A 66 4.81 -17.84 -8.47
CA VAL A 66 5.17 -16.76 -7.53
C VAL A 66 5.26 -15.43 -8.29
N LYS A 67 5.78 -15.45 -9.52
CA LYS A 67 5.83 -14.28 -10.39
C LYS A 67 4.45 -13.70 -10.69
N GLN A 68 3.54 -14.55 -11.16
CA GLN A 68 2.17 -14.11 -11.46
C GLN A 68 1.49 -13.51 -10.23
N TRP A 69 1.61 -14.18 -9.07
CA TRP A 69 1.02 -13.68 -7.83
C TRP A 69 1.66 -12.36 -7.36
N LEU A 70 2.97 -12.15 -7.58
CA LEU A 70 3.63 -10.87 -7.31
C LEU A 70 3.21 -9.75 -8.27
N GLU A 71 2.95 -10.06 -9.54
CA GLU A 71 2.43 -9.09 -10.51
C GLU A 71 1.03 -8.60 -10.12
N GLU A 72 0.14 -9.52 -9.72
CA GLU A 72 -1.18 -9.18 -9.21
C GLU A 72 -1.10 -8.34 -7.93
N LEU A 73 -0.18 -8.69 -7.02
CA LEU A 73 0.05 -7.90 -5.81
C LEU A 73 0.58 -6.50 -6.14
N LYS A 74 1.52 -6.36 -7.09
CA LYS A 74 2.03 -5.06 -7.55
C LYS A 74 0.88 -4.17 -8.01
N ILE A 75 -0.02 -4.68 -8.85
CA ILE A 75 -1.20 -3.94 -9.33
C ILE A 75 -2.04 -3.46 -8.16
N ALA A 76 -2.44 -4.36 -7.25
CA ALA A 76 -3.28 -4.00 -6.10
C ALA A 76 -2.63 -2.96 -5.17
N VAL A 77 -1.30 -3.00 -5.06
CA VAL A 77 -0.52 -2.07 -4.25
C VAL A 77 -0.39 -0.69 -4.91
N TYR A 78 -0.27 -0.62 -6.24
CA TYR A 78 -0.33 0.65 -6.97
C TYR A 78 -1.71 1.28 -6.92
N GLU A 79 -2.78 0.51 -7.14
CA GLU A 79 -4.15 1.00 -7.01
C GLU A 79 -4.44 1.55 -5.61
N ALA A 80 -3.89 0.91 -4.58
CA ALA A 80 -3.99 1.41 -3.21
C ALA A 80 -3.23 2.72 -3.01
N ASP A 81 -2.05 2.89 -3.60
CA ASP A 81 -1.27 4.13 -3.50
C ASP A 81 -1.98 5.30 -4.18
N ASP A 82 -2.53 5.07 -5.38
CA ASP A 82 -3.30 6.07 -6.14
C ASP A 82 -4.49 6.60 -5.31
N VAL A 83 -5.23 5.71 -4.64
CA VAL A 83 -6.33 6.10 -3.75
C VAL A 83 -5.85 6.94 -2.56
N LEU A 84 -4.67 6.63 -2.00
CA LEU A 84 -4.12 7.42 -0.89
C LEU A 84 -3.66 8.80 -1.35
N ASP A 85 -3.08 8.91 -2.54
CA ASP A 85 -2.68 10.19 -3.13
C ASP A 85 -3.92 11.06 -3.46
N GLU A 86 -5.02 10.47 -3.93
CA GLU A 86 -6.30 11.18 -4.10
C GLU A 86 -6.84 11.73 -2.77
N ILE A 87 -6.81 10.93 -1.70
CA ILE A 87 -7.23 11.38 -0.36
C ILE A 87 -6.35 12.52 0.14
N ALA A 88 -5.03 12.40 -0.03
CA ALA A 88 -4.09 13.44 0.37
C ALA A 88 -4.32 14.74 -0.41
N TYR A 89 -4.59 14.64 -1.71
CA TYR A 89 -4.93 15.78 -2.55
C TYR A 89 -6.24 16.46 -2.11
N GLU A 90 -7.29 15.69 -1.84
CA GLU A 90 -8.57 16.25 -1.33
C GLU A 90 -8.39 16.93 0.03
N ALA A 91 -7.60 16.35 0.93
CA ALA A 91 -7.31 16.93 2.24
C ALA A 91 -6.60 18.29 2.10
N LEU A 92 -5.54 18.35 1.28
CA LEU A 92 -4.80 19.59 1.02
C LEU A 92 -5.70 20.65 0.37
N ARG A 93 -6.52 20.25 -0.60
CA ARG A 93 -7.46 21.15 -1.26
C ARG A 93 -8.46 21.76 -0.27
N SER A 94 -9.01 20.94 0.63
CA SER A 94 -9.96 21.40 1.64
C SER A 94 -9.33 22.37 2.65
N GLU A 95 -8.06 22.20 2.99
CA GLU A 95 -7.32 23.12 3.87
C GLU A 95 -7.18 24.49 3.20
N ILE A 96 -6.74 24.53 1.93
CA ILE A 96 -6.60 25.77 1.17
C ILE A 96 -7.94 26.49 1.00
N GLU A 97 -9.02 25.76 0.71
CA GLU A 97 -10.36 26.34 0.57
C GLU A 97 -10.91 26.89 1.91
N ALA A 98 -10.51 26.33 3.05
CA ALA A 98 -10.92 26.79 4.38
C ALA A 98 -10.11 27.99 4.90
N GLU A 99 -8.91 28.21 4.36
CA GLU A 99 -8.05 29.37 4.66
C GLU A 99 -8.35 30.60 3.78
N SER A 100 -9.23 30.45 2.79
CA SER A 100 -9.75 31.49 1.90
C SER A 100 -10.96 32.23 2.48
#